data_AF-A0A3B0ISB8-F1
#
_entry.id   AF-A0A3B0ISB8-F1
#
_cell.length_a   1.000
_cell.length_b   1.000
_cell.length_c   1.000
_cell.angle_alpha   90.00
_cell.angle_beta   90.00
_cell.angle_gamma   90.00
#
_symmetry.space_group_name_H-M   'P 1'
#
loop_
_entity.id
_entity.type
_entity.pdbx_description
1 polymer ?
#
loop_
_entity_poly.entity_id
_entity_poly.type
_entity_poly.pdbx_seq_one_letter_code
_entity_poly.pdbx_strand_id
1 'polypeptide(L)' 'MPPIEKAGYEIVLTVHDEIISEAPDTPQFSAKELSKLLSVKRDWAFDLPLSAAGFETYRYRKE' A
#
# COMPACT_ATOMS: atom_id res chain seq x y z
N MET A 1 -2.99 -2.44 8.62
CA MET A 1 -1.92 -3.43 8.28
C MET A 1 -0.61 -2.98 8.93
N PRO A 2 -0.01 -3.78 9.83
CA PRO A 2 1.02 -3.26 10.74
C PRO A 2 2.22 -2.56 10.09
N PRO A 3 2.82 -3.06 8.98
CA PRO A 3 3.94 -2.37 8.34
C PRO A 3 3.58 -1.03 7.70
N ILE A 4 2.38 -0.93 7.13
CA ILE A 4 1.90 0.27 6.41
C ILE A 4 1.55 1.38 7.41
N GLU A 5 0.80 1.05 8.45
CA GLU A 5 0.45 1.99 9.52
C GLU A 5 1.71 2.48 10.26
N LYS A 6 2.67 1.58 10.51
CA LYS A 6 3.96 1.93 11.13
C LYS A 6 4.82 2.85 10.24
N ALA A 7 4.65 2.78 8.92
CA ALA A 7 5.30 3.69 7.97
C ALA A 7 4.59 5.06 7.87
N GLY A 8 3.49 5.27 8.61
CA GLY A 8 2.77 6.55 8.68
C GLY A 8 1.67 6.73 7.64
N TYR A 9 1.35 5.69 6.87
CA TYR A 9 0.22 5.71 5.94
C TYR A 9 -1.09 5.53 6.71
N GLU A 10 -1.97 6.53 6.66
CA GLU A 10 -3.32 6.41 7.19
C GLU A 10 -4.16 5.59 6.21
N ILE A 11 -4.58 4.39 6.62
CA ILE A 11 -5.45 3.54 5.79
C ILE A 11 -6.90 3.97 6.02
N VAL A 12 -7.53 4.55 5.00
CA VAL A 12 -8.91 5.03 5.08
C VAL A 12 -9.93 4.00 4.58
N LEU A 13 -9.51 3.11 3.69
CA LEU A 13 -10.35 2.06 3.13
C LEU A 13 -9.50 0.87 2.65
N THR A 14 -10.07 -0.32 2.73
CA THR A 14 -9.54 -1.53 2.10
C THR A 14 -10.61 -2.14 1.22
N VAL A 15 -10.26 -2.52 -0.01
CA VAL A 15 -11.15 -3.21 -0.95
C VAL A 15 -10.43 -4.45 -1.47
N HIS A 16 -10.77 -5.64 -0.95
CA HIS A 16 -10.07 -6.88 -1.26
C HIS A 16 -8.55 -6.77 -1.02
N ASP A 17 -7.74 -6.85 -2.07
CA ASP A 17 -6.29 -6.72 -2.09
C ASP A 17 -5.80 -5.27 -2.25
N GLU A 18 -6.71 -4.30 -2.36
CA GLU A 18 -6.40 -2.88 -2.47
C GLU A 18 -6.42 -2.18 -1.11
N ILE A 19 -5.45 -1.28 -0.93
CA ILE A 19 -5.40 -0.34 0.19
C ILE A 19 -5.49 1.07 -0.36
N ILE A 20 -6.39 1.86 0.22
CA ILE A 20 -6.51 3.29 -0.03
C ILE A 20 -5.97 3.98 1.21
N SER A 21 -4.98 4.85 1.00
CA SER A 21 -4.38 5.63 2.06
C SER A 21 -4.41 7.11 1.73
N GLU A 22 -4.82 7.91 2.72
CA GLU A 22 -4.58 9.35 2.69
C GLU A 22 -3.20 9.60 3.31
N ALA A 23 -2.35 10.31 2.58
CA ALA A 23 -0.97 10.57 2.99
C ALA A 23 -0.57 12.01 2.64
N PRO A 24 0.34 12.65 3.39
CA PRO A 24 0.86 13.95 3.04
C PRO A 24 1.52 13.96 1.65
N ASP A 25 1.25 14.99 0.84
CA ASP A 25 1.87 15.24 -0.47
C ASP A 25 3.36 15.61 -0.33
N THR A 26 4.17 14.64 0.08
CA THR A 26 5.59 14.80 0.35
C THR A 26 6.34 13.58 -0.21
N PRO A 27 7.61 13.72 -0.63
CA PRO A 27 8.35 12.63 -1.28
C PRO A 27 8.50 11.35 -0.44
N GLN A 28 8.25 11.42 0.87
CA GLN A 28 8.27 10.29 1.79
C GLN A 28 7.11 9.32 1.59
N PHE A 29 5.98 9.79 1.05
CA PHE A 29 4.81 8.98 0.75
C PHE A 29 4.65 8.87 -0.76
N SER A 30 4.69 7.64 -1.27
CA SER A 30 4.45 7.36 -2.68
C SER A 30 3.69 6.05 -2.87
N ALA A 31 3.03 5.90 -4.01
CA ALA A 31 2.39 4.64 -4.39
C ALA A 31 3.39 3.48 -4.50
N LYS A 32 4.64 3.79 -4.88
CA LYS A 32 5.72 2.78 -5.01
C LYS A 32 6.10 2.19 -3.65
N GLU A 33 6.31 3.03 -2.63
CA GLU A 33 6.68 2.53 -1.30
C GLU A 33 5.50 1.82 -0.64
N LEU A 34 4.27 2.34 -0.81
CA LEU A 34 3.07 1.66 -0.31
C LEU A 34 2.90 0.27 -0.96
N SER A 35 3.09 0.17 -2.28
CA SER A 35 3.03 -1.10 -3.01
C SER A 35 4.08 -2.09 -2.49
N LYS A 36 5.30 -1.63 -2.22
CA LYS A 36 6.38 -2.44 -1.64
C LYS A 36 6.04 -2.94 -0.22
N LEU A 37 5.40 -2.11 0.60
CA LEU A 37 4.94 -2.50 1.94
C LEU A 37 3.78 -3.52 1.88
N LEU A 38 2.90 -3.37 0.90
CA LEU A 38 1.79 -4.29 0.66
C LEU A 38 2.26 -5.66 0.18
N SER A 39 3.27 -5.70 -0.71
CA SER A 39 3.85 -6.91 -1.27
C SER A 39 4.95 -7.56 -0.42
N VAL A 40 5.09 -7.17 0.85
CA VAL A 40 6.04 -7.80 1.78
C VAL A 40 5.73 -9.29 1.91
N LYS A 41 6.76 -10.09 1.65
CA LYS A 41 6.77 -11.55 1.82
C LYS A 41 6.27 -11.95 3.20
N ARG A 42 5.38 -12.94 3.24
CA ARG A 42 4.84 -13.50 4.49
C ARG A 42 5.42 -14.88 4.74
N ASP A 43 5.57 -15.23 6.02
CA ASP A 43 6.16 -16.51 6.43
C ASP A 43 5.41 -17.72 5.86
N TRP A 44 4.09 -17.59 5.67
CA TRP A 44 3.24 -18.63 5.10
C TRP A 44 3.32 -18.75 3.56
N ALA A 45 3.89 -17.78 2.86
CA ALA A 45 4.00 -17.72 1.38
C ALA A 45 5.45 -17.44 0.97
N PHE A 46 6.39 -18.20 1.53
CA PHE A 46 7.80 -17.90 1.35
C PHE A 46 8.32 -18.18 -0.07
N ASP A 47 7.62 -19.00 -0.83
CA ASP A 47 7.92 -19.40 -2.21
C ASP A 47 7.00 -18.71 -3.23
N LEU A 48 6.08 -17.86 -2.77
CA LEU A 48 5.13 -17.12 -3.59
C LEU A 48 5.40 -15.62 -3.47
N PRO A 49 6.26 -15.05 -4.35
CA PRO A 49 6.54 -13.62 -4.32
C PRO A 49 5.29 -12.82 -4.68
N LEU A 50 4.94 -11.85 -3.82
CA LEU A 50 3.83 -10.94 -4.05
C LEU A 50 4.30 -9.73 -4.86
N SER A 51 3.39 -9.19 -5.66
CA SER A 51 3.56 -7.93 -6.38
C SER A 51 2.32 -7.08 -6.17
N ALA A 52 2.51 -5.76 -6.08
CA ALA A 52 1.44 -4.80 -5.98
C ALA A 52 1.71 -3.67 -6.96
N ALA A 53 0.65 -3.16 -7.57
CA ALA A 53 0.65 -1.95 -8.36
C ALA A 53 -0.15 -0.88 -7.62
N GLY A 54 0.18 0.38 -7.86
CA GLY A 54 -0.51 1.50 -7.24
C GLY A 54 -0.25 2.80 -7.98
N PHE A 55 -1.09 3.78 -7.72
CA PHE A 55 -1.00 5.12 -8.27
C PHE A 55 -1.36 6.17 -7.21
N GLU A 56 -1.00 7.42 -7.48
CA GLU A 56 -1.32 8.56 -6.64
C GLU A 56 -2.40 9.41 -7.31
N THR A 57 -3.37 9.86 -6.53
CA THR A 57 -4.46 10.70 -7.01
C THR A 57 -5.12 11.42 -5.84
N TYR A 58 -5.80 12.53 -6.12
CA TYR A 58 -6.56 13.27 -5.12
C TYR A 58 -7.94 12.68 -4.81
N ARG A 59 -8.40 11.71 -5.61
CA ARG A 59 -9.71 11.07 -5.41
C ARG A 59 -9.67 9.62 -5.81
N TYR A 60 -10.24 8.77 -4.98
CA TYR A 60 -10.36 7.34 -5.28
C TYR A 60 -11.00 7.10 -6.65
N ARG A 61 -10.39 6.19 -7.41
CA ARG A 61 -10.94 5.61 -8.63
C ARG A 61 -10.54 4.14 -8.70
N LYS A 62 -11.35 3.33 -9.36
CA LYS A 62 -10.94 2.02 -9.83
C LYS A 62 -10.20 2.18 -11.16
N GLU A 63 -9.21 1.32 -11.35
CA GLU A 63 -8.50 1.14 -12.62
C GLU A 63 -8.60 -0.31 -13.06
#